data_AF-A0A3B9IUP2-F1
#
_entry.id   AF-A0A3B9IUP2-F1
#
_cell.length_a   1.000
_cell.length_b   1.000
_cell.length_c   1.000
_cell.angle_alpha   90.00
_cell.angle_beta   90.00
_cell.angle_gamma   90.00
#
_symmetry.space_group_name_H-M   'P 1'
#
loop_
_entity.id
_entity.type
_entity.pdbx_description
1 polymer ?
#
loop_
_entity_poly.entity_id
_entity_poly.type
_entity_poly.pdbx_seq_one_letter_code
_entity_poly.pdbx_strand_id
1 'polypeptide(L)'
;MELWICGIIAFGVMLSLLALRVPISFALGGVAVTAIFLLFAWRTGSFMPERAIRATLSLIFASTYDLVHSYDLSMIPLFIALGHVAHKAGITTEIYETARVWLVRLPGGVAIASVAGCGG
;
A
#
# COMPACT_ATOMS: atom_id res chain seq x y z
N MET A 1 2.79 3.69 -35.17
CA MET A 1 2.48 2.45 -34.41
C MET A 1 1.17 2.71 -33.73
N GLU A 2 0.13 1.93 -34.04
CA GLU A 2 -1.21 2.13 -33.47
C GLU A 2 -1.16 1.94 -31.94
N LEU A 3 -1.86 2.81 -31.20
CA LEU A 3 -1.82 2.88 -29.73
C LEU A 3 -2.16 1.53 -29.07
N TRP A 4 -3.03 0.76 -29.70
CA TRP A 4 -3.48 -0.54 -29.24
C TRP A 4 -2.37 -1.61 -29.25
N ILE A 5 -1.43 -1.54 -30.21
CA ILE A 5 -0.32 -2.51 -30.30
C ILE A 5 0.64 -2.32 -29.13
N CYS A 6 0.98 -1.07 -28.80
CA CYS A 6 1.78 -0.75 -27.63
C CYS A 6 1.12 -1.24 -26.33
N GLY A 7 -0.21 -1.11 -26.23
CA GLY A 7 -0.98 -1.63 -25.09
C GLY A 7 -0.90 -3.15 -24.95
N ILE A 8 -1.06 -3.89 -26.04
CA ILE A 8 -0.99 -5.37 -26.05
C ILE A 8 0.43 -5.85 -25.68
N ILE A 9 1.47 -5.20 -26.21
CA ILE A 9 2.86 -5.54 -25.89
C ILE A 9 3.15 -5.28 -24.41
N ALA A 10 2.77 -4.12 -23.89
CA ALA A 10 2.96 -3.78 -22.47
C ALA A 10 2.23 -4.78 -21.55
N PHE A 11 1.00 -5.16 -21.90
CA PHE A 11 0.24 -6.15 -21.15
C PHE A 11 0.91 -7.53 -21.15
N GLY A 12 1.40 -7.98 -22.31
CA GLY A 12 2.12 -9.26 -22.43
C GLY A 12 3.43 -9.29 -21.62
N VAL A 13 4.18 -8.19 -21.61
CA VAL A 13 5.42 -8.05 -20.83
C VAL A 13 5.12 -8.08 -19.33
N MET A 14 4.10 -7.35 -18.87
CA MET A 14 3.66 -7.37 -17.47
C MET A 14 3.26 -8.78 -17.02
N LEU A 15 2.49 -9.48 -17.83
CA LEU A 15 2.01 -10.83 -17.50
C LEU A 15 3.17 -11.83 -17.46
N SER A 16 4.16 -11.68 -18.35
CA SER A 16 5.38 -12.48 -18.32
C SER A 16 6.23 -12.22 -17.07
N LEU A 17 6.40 -10.96 -16.66
CA LEU A 17 7.12 -10.58 -15.43
C LEU A 17 6.45 -11.15 -14.17
N LEU A 18 5.11 -11.13 -14.14
CA LEU A 18 4.35 -11.71 -13.04
C LEU A 18 4.49 -13.24 -12.99
N ALA A 19 4.52 -13.90 -14.16
CA ALA A 19 4.78 -15.34 -14.26
C ALA A 19 6.19 -15.72 -13.77
N LEU A 20 7.18 -14.86 -13.98
CA LEU A 20 8.56 -14.97 -13.48
C LEU A 20 8.69 -14.75 -11.95
N ARG A 21 7.58 -14.56 -11.22
CA ARG A 21 7.53 -14.28 -9.78
C ARG A 21 8.33 -13.04 -9.36
N VAL A 22 8.48 -12.07 -10.26
CA VAL A 22 9.01 -10.76 -9.89
C VAL A 22 8.02 -10.10 -8.92
N PRO A 23 8.48 -9.38 -7.88
CA PRO A 23 7.57 -8.72 -6.96
C PRO A 23 6.64 -7.76 -7.71
N ILE A 24 5.35 -7.82 -7.38
CA ILE A 24 4.27 -7.17 -8.13
C ILE A 24 4.50 -5.66 -8.31
N SER A 25 5.08 -5.00 -7.29
CA SER A 25 5.42 -3.57 -7.33
C SER A 25 6.42 -3.23 -8.44
N PHE A 26 7.46 -4.03 -8.63
CA PHE A 26 8.46 -3.83 -9.68
C PHE A 26 7.90 -4.18 -11.07
N ALA A 27 7.10 -5.24 -11.17
CA ALA A 27 6.48 -5.64 -12.42
C ALA A 27 5.48 -4.59 -12.93
N LEU A 28 4.53 -4.16 -12.08
CA LEU A 28 3.55 -3.15 -12.44
C LEU A 28 4.19 -1.77 -12.66
N GLY A 29 5.01 -1.32 -11.69
CA GLY A 29 5.64 -0.01 -11.76
C GLY A 29 6.59 0.12 -12.94
N GLY A 30 7.49 -0.85 -13.12
CA GLY A 30 8.46 -0.83 -14.22
C GLY A 30 7.77 -0.83 -15.59
N VAL A 31 6.82 -1.74 -15.81
CA VAL A 31 6.12 -1.81 -17.09
C VAL A 31 5.26 -0.57 -17.35
N ALA A 32 4.58 -0.04 -16.33
CA ALA A 32 3.80 1.19 -16.47
C ALA A 32 4.68 2.38 -16.87
N VAL A 33 5.81 2.59 -16.19
CA VAL A 33 6.74 3.69 -16.49
C VAL A 33 7.31 3.55 -17.90
N THR A 34 7.77 2.36 -18.28
CA THR A 34 8.33 2.11 -19.61
C THR A 34 7.28 2.21 -20.72
N ALA A 35 6.06 1.73 -20.48
CA ALA A 35 4.95 1.81 -21.44
C ALA A 35 4.47 3.25 -21.64
N ILE A 36 4.31 4.04 -20.57
CA ILE A 36 3.93 5.46 -20.65
C ILE A 36 5.02 6.24 -21.41
N PHE A 37 6.29 5.97 -21.12
CA PHE A 37 7.41 6.58 -21.82
C PHE A 37 7.38 6.27 -23.33
N LEU A 38 7.18 5.00 -23.71
CA LEU A 38 7.09 4.56 -25.10
C LEU A 38 5.86 5.14 -25.81
N LEU A 39 4.70 5.21 -25.12
CA LEU A 39 3.47 5.80 -25.65
C LEU A 39 3.66 7.28 -25.98
N PHE A 40 4.28 8.06 -25.09
CA PHE A 40 4.53 9.49 -25.34
C PHE A 40 5.66 9.73 -26.34
N ALA A 41 6.69 8.87 -26.38
CA ALA A 41 7.80 8.99 -27.33
C ALA A 41 7.36 8.72 -28.78
N TRP A 42 6.42 7.80 -29.01
CA TRP A 42 5.97 7.41 -30.35
C TRP A 42 4.69 8.11 -30.84
N ARG A 43 4.03 8.90 -29.98
CA ARG A 43 2.71 9.51 -30.26
C ARG A 43 2.67 10.42 -31.49
N THR A 44 3.78 11.03 -31.89
CA THR A 44 3.78 12.08 -32.93
C THR A 44 4.71 11.80 -34.12
N GLY A 45 5.27 10.59 -34.24
CA GLY A 45 6.13 10.25 -35.39
C GLY A 45 7.46 11.03 -35.45
N SER A 46 7.81 11.78 -34.39
CA SER A 46 9.12 12.40 -34.17
C SER A 46 9.57 12.08 -32.76
N PHE A 47 10.76 11.48 -32.62
CA PHE A 47 11.38 11.20 -31.32
C PHE A 47 11.73 12.52 -30.63
N MET A 48 10.82 13.04 -29.80
CA MET A 48 11.08 14.15 -28.89
C MET A 48 11.18 13.61 -27.46
N PRO A 49 12.34 13.07 -27.05
CA PRO A 49 12.52 12.44 -25.75
C PRO A 49 12.28 13.41 -24.58
N GLU A 50 12.53 14.72 -24.77
CA GLU A 50 12.36 15.72 -23.72
C GLU A 50 10.92 15.87 -23.24
N ARG A 51 9.93 15.75 -24.14
CA ARG A 51 8.51 15.81 -23.78
C ARG A 51 8.02 14.51 -23.14
N ALA A 52 8.52 13.37 -23.63
CA ALA A 52 8.17 12.06 -23.08
C ALA A 52 8.66 11.88 -21.64
N ILE A 53 9.89 12.33 -21.34
CA ILE A 53 10.44 12.30 -19.98
C ILE A 53 9.60 13.20 -19.05
N ARG A 54 9.33 14.44 -19.46
CA ARG A 54 8.54 15.38 -18.64
C ARG A 54 7.12 14.89 -18.37
N ALA A 55 6.41 14.39 -19.39
CA ALA A 55 5.06 13.88 -19.24
C ALA A 55 5.00 12.63 -18.36
N THR A 56 5.93 11.68 -18.56
CA THR A 56 6.03 10.45 -17.76
C THR A 56 6.33 10.78 -16.30
N LEU A 57 7.31 11.66 -16.05
CA LEU A 57 7.64 12.09 -14.69
C LEU A 57 6.44 12.79 -14.03
N SER A 58 5.78 13.73 -14.72
CA SER A 58 4.63 14.43 -14.14
C SER A 58 3.49 13.49 -13.75
N LEU A 59 3.23 12.45 -14.54
CA LEU A 59 2.20 11.46 -14.23
C LEU A 59 2.56 10.61 -13.01
N ILE A 60 3.81 10.14 -12.94
CA ILE A 60 4.31 9.34 -11.82
C ILE A 60 4.28 10.15 -10.52
N PHE A 61 4.73 11.40 -10.58
CA PHE A 61 4.70 12.30 -9.43
C PHE A 61 3.27 12.56 -8.96
N ALA A 62 2.34 12.83 -9.88
CA ALA A 62 0.94 13.04 -9.51
C ALA A 62 0.31 11.80 -8.85
N SER A 63 0.46 10.62 -9.46
CA SER A 63 -0.11 9.38 -8.90
C SER A 63 0.51 8.98 -7.56
N THR A 64 1.81 9.23 -7.37
CA THR A 64 2.48 8.97 -6.09
C THR A 64 2.06 9.99 -5.04
N TYR A 65 1.89 11.26 -5.42
CA TYR A 65 1.38 12.30 -4.53
C TYR A 65 -0.04 11.97 -4.06
N ASP A 66 -0.92 11.54 -4.96
CA ASP A 66 -2.27 11.09 -4.61
C ASP A 66 -2.27 9.88 -3.67
N LEU A 67 -1.33 8.94 -3.86
CA LEU A 67 -1.20 7.77 -2.98
C LEU A 67 -0.69 8.15 -1.57
N VAL A 68 0.25 9.10 -1.46
CA VAL A 68 0.74 9.57 -0.15
C VAL A 68 -0.30 10.45 0.55
N HIS A 69 -1.08 11.22 -0.21
CA HIS A 69 -2.20 12.02 0.30
C HIS A 69 -3.48 11.19 0.53
N SER A 70 -3.47 9.90 0.17
CA SER A 70 -4.62 9.04 0.34
C SER A 70 -4.92 8.83 1.83
N TYR A 71 -6.19 8.99 2.17
CA TYR A 71 -6.69 8.93 3.55
C TYR A 71 -6.32 7.61 4.25
N ASP A 72 -6.25 6.52 3.49
CA ASP A 72 -5.94 5.17 3.97
C ASP A 72 -4.53 5.06 4.57
N LEU A 73 -3.50 5.65 3.92
CA LEU A 73 -2.14 5.63 4.48
C LEU A 73 -2.00 6.54 5.69
N SER A 74 -2.81 7.61 5.82
CA SER A 74 -2.77 8.50 6.98
C SER A 74 -3.36 7.86 8.24
N MET A 75 -4.27 6.90 8.08
CA MET A 75 -4.94 6.22 9.18
C MET A 75 -3.97 5.34 9.99
N ILE A 76 -2.98 4.73 9.33
CA ILE A 76 -2.00 3.83 9.97
C ILE A 76 -1.10 4.58 10.98
N PRO A 77 -0.39 5.67 10.61
CA PRO A 77 0.38 6.47 11.55
C PRO A 77 -0.46 7.04 12.69
N LEU A 78 -1.70 7.48 12.38
CA LEU A 78 -2.59 8.04 13.40
C LEU A 78 -2.96 6.99 14.44
N PHE A 79 -3.26 5.76 14.01
CA PHE A 79 -3.57 4.65 14.92
C PHE A 79 -2.36 4.28 15.80
N ILE A 80 -1.16 4.25 15.22
CA ILE A 80 0.09 4.01 15.96
C ILE A 80 0.35 5.14 16.97
N ALA A 81 0.15 6.40 16.56
CA ALA A 81 0.32 7.57 17.43
C ALA A 81 -0.67 7.57 18.60
N LEU A 82 -1.96 7.32 18.32
CA LEU A 82 -2.99 7.15 19.35
C LEU A 82 -2.65 6.00 20.30
N GLY A 83 -2.17 4.87 19.78
CA GLY A 83 -1.70 3.75 20.60
C GLY A 83 -0.55 4.15 21.54
N HIS A 84 0.43 4.91 21.04
CA HIS A 84 1.55 5.38 21.84
C HIS A 84 1.13 6.39 22.92
N VAL A 85 0.20 7.31 22.58
CA VAL A 85 -0.38 8.26 23.52
C VAL A 85 -1.19 7.54 24.60
N ALA A 86 -2.05 6.59 24.23
CA ALA A 86 -2.85 5.80 25.19
C ALA A 86 -1.97 4.99 26.15
N HIS A 87 -0.84 4.45 25.65
CA HIS A 87 0.13 3.74 26.47
C HIS A 87 0.86 4.66 27.44
N LYS A 88 1.37 5.82 26.96
CA LYS A 88 2.04 6.81 27.84
C LYS A 88 1.09 7.49 28.82
N ALA A 89 -0.19 7.65 28.46
CA ALA A 89 -1.20 8.24 29.34
C ALA A 89 -1.65 7.29 30.46
N GLY A 90 -1.14 6.05 30.51
CA GLY A 90 -1.49 5.07 31.54
C GLY A 90 -2.85 4.42 31.34
N ILE A 91 -3.64 4.83 30.32
CA ILE A 91 -4.97 4.28 30.01
C ILE A 91 -4.89 2.77 29.77
N THR A 92 -3.88 2.31 29.02
CA THR A 92 -3.67 0.87 28.79
C THR A 92 -3.41 0.11 30.10
N THR A 93 -2.68 0.72 31.03
CA THR A 93 -2.34 0.13 32.33
C THR A 93 -3.55 0.11 33.27
N GLU A 94 -4.33 1.19 33.32
CA GLU A 94 -5.56 1.28 34.11
C GLU A 94 -6.64 0.31 33.62
N ILE A 95 -6.79 0.15 32.30
CA ILE A 95 -7.68 -0.86 31.72
C ILE A 95 -7.21 -2.27 32.09
N TYR A 96 -5.90 -2.53 32.06
CA TYR A 96 -5.34 -3.83 32.43
C TYR A 96 -5.54 -4.15 33.92
N GLU A 97 -5.34 -3.17 34.80
CA GLU A 97 -5.68 -3.30 36.23
C GLU A 97 -7.18 -3.48 36.44
N THR A 98 -8.03 -2.74 35.75
CA THR A 98 -9.48 -2.90 35.87
C THR A 98 -9.89 -4.30 35.42
N ALA A 99 -9.35 -4.79 34.29
CA ALA A 99 -9.58 -6.13 33.78
C ALA A 99 -9.08 -7.21 34.76
N ARG A 100 -7.91 -7.04 35.39
CA ARG A 100 -7.37 -7.99 36.37
C ARG A 100 -8.29 -8.11 37.59
N VAL A 101 -8.79 -6.98 38.11
CA VAL A 101 -9.69 -6.95 39.27
C VAL A 101 -11.05 -7.58 38.91
N TRP A 102 -11.53 -7.34 37.69
CA TRP A 102 -12.78 -7.92 37.20
C TRP A 102 -12.69 -9.44 36.97
N LEU A 103 -11.57 -9.93 36.43
CA LEU A 103 -11.32 -11.35 36.15
C LEU A 103 -10.95 -12.18 37.39
N VAL A 104 -10.48 -11.55 38.48
CA VAL A 104 -10.18 -12.24 39.75
C VAL A 104 -11.41 -12.92 40.36
N ARG A 105 -12.63 -12.47 40.03
CA ARG A 105 -13.88 -13.07 40.50
C ARG A 105 -14.19 -14.45 39.90
N LEU A 106 -13.43 -14.90 38.90
CA LEU A 106 -13.58 -16.19 38.22
C LEU A 106 -12.40 -17.13 38.59
N PRO A 107 -12.64 -18.26 39.29
CA PRO A 107 -11.60 -19.25 39.57
C PRO A 107 -11.13 -19.88 38.25
N GLY A 108 -9.91 -19.58 37.81
CA GLY A 108 -9.35 -19.98 36.50
C GLY A 108 -9.31 -18.89 35.42
N GLY A 109 -9.44 -17.60 35.79
CA GLY A 109 -9.65 -16.47 34.89
C GLY A 109 -8.69 -16.30 33.70
N VAL A 110 -7.41 -16.67 33.81
CA VAL A 110 -6.46 -16.62 32.68
C VAL A 110 -6.79 -17.65 31.59
N ALA A 111 -7.27 -18.84 31.98
CA ALA A 111 -7.65 -19.89 31.04
C ALA A 111 -8.99 -19.59 30.34
N ILE A 112 -9.96 -19.03 31.08
CA ILE A 112 -11.27 -18.65 30.53
C ILE A 112 -11.13 -17.45 29.57
N ALA A 113 -10.24 -16.49 29.87
CA ALA A 113 -9.96 -15.35 28.99
C ALA A 113 -9.34 -15.78 27.65
N SER A 114 -8.45 -16.78 27.64
CA SER A 114 -7.87 -17.32 26.39
C SER A 114 -8.89 -18.06 25.52
N VAL A 115 -9.80 -18.83 26.14
CA VAL A 115 -10.85 -19.55 25.39
C VAL A 115 -11.90 -18.58 24.83
N ALA A 116 -12.28 -17.56 25.60
CA ALA A 116 -13.22 -16.54 25.13
C ALA A 116 -12.60 -15.60 24.08
N GLY A 117 -11.30 -15.29 24.19
CA GLY A 117 -10.59 -14.43 23.24
C GLY A 117 -10.21 -15.10 21.92
N CYS A 118 -9.97 -16.42 21.92
CA CYS A 118 -9.64 -17.18 20.71
C CYS A 118 -10.82 -17.94 20.11
N GLY A 119 -12.01 -17.86 20.72
CA GLY A 119 -13.22 -18.58 20.32
C GLY A 119 -14.26 -17.75 19.56
N GLY A 120 -13.91 -16.52 19.15
CA GLY A 120 -14.74 -15.62 18.34
C GLY A 120 -14.27 -15.54 16.90
#